data_AF-A0A534Q836-F1
#
_entry.id   AF-A0A534Q836-F1
#
_cell.length_a   1.000
_cell.length_b   1.000
_cell.length_c   1.000
_cell.angle_alpha   90.00
_cell.angle_beta   90.00
_cell.angle_gamma   90.00
#
_symmetry.space_group_name_H-M   'P 1'
#
loop_
_entity.id
_entity.type
_entity.pdbx_description
1 polymer ?
#
loop_
_entity_poly.entity_id
_entity_poly.type
_entity_poly.pdbx_seq_one_letter_code
_entity_poly.pdbx_strand_id
1 'polypeptide(L)'
;MVREIYKGRIVDLRVERVTLPNGTAVDLELMHHPGAAAVVAADEHGRVVLIRQYRHAAGGYIWELPAGVLASPDEAPEACAARELTEETG
;
A
#
# COMPACT_ATOMS: atom_id res chain seq x y z
N MET A 1 -13.07 -14.11 16.78
CA MET A 1 -14.08 -14.36 15.72
C MET A 1 -13.88 -13.30 14.66
N VAL A 2 -13.88 -13.68 13.39
CA VAL A 2 -13.69 -12.76 12.26
C VAL A 2 -14.99 -12.75 11.46
N ARG A 3 -15.52 -11.55 11.18
CA ARG A 3 -16.71 -11.35 10.33
C ARG A 3 -16.33 -10.51 9.12
N GLU A 4 -16.39 -11.10 7.93
CA GLU A 4 -16.18 -10.37 6.67
C GLU A 4 -17.38 -9.45 6.39
N ILE A 5 -17.10 -8.17 6.12
CA ILE A 5 -18.10 -7.16 5.78
C ILE A 5 -18.13 -6.91 4.28
N TYR A 6 -16.94 -6.85 3.67
CA TYR A 6 -16.78 -6.61 2.24
C TYR A 6 -15.49 -7.26 1.73
N LYS A 7 -15.58 -7.85 0.55
CA LYS A 7 -14.43 -8.40 -0.18
C LYS A 7 -14.28 -7.65 -1.49
N GLY A 8 -13.20 -6.88 -1.59
CA GLY A 8 -12.91 -6.05 -2.74
C GLY A 8 -11.96 -6.71 -3.72
N ARG A 9 -11.62 -5.97 -4.77
CA ARG A 9 -10.55 -6.38 -5.71
C ARG A 9 -9.16 -6.22 -5.08
N ILE A 10 -8.95 -5.14 -4.31
CA ILE A 10 -7.65 -4.79 -3.73
C ILE A 10 -7.68 -4.87 -2.21
N VAL A 11 -8.79 -4.49 -1.56
CA VAL A 11 -8.91 -4.45 -0.10
C VAL A 11 -10.12 -5.23 0.39
N ASP A 12 -9.95 -5.85 1.56
CA ASP A 12 -11.02 -6.51 2.31
C ASP A 12 -11.32 -5.73 3.59
N LEU A 13 -12.60 -5.66 3.98
CA LEU A 13 -13.03 -5.08 5.26
C LEU A 13 -13.60 -6.17 6.15
N ARG A 14 -13.04 -6.31 7.37
CA ARG A 14 -13.45 -7.32 8.35
C ARG A 14 -13.64 -6.69 9.72
N VAL A 15 -14.57 -7.25 10.50
CA VAL A 15 -14.66 -6.98 11.93
C VAL A 15 -14.00 -8.12 12.68
N GLU A 16 -12.99 -7.79 13.49
CA GLU A 16 -12.20 -8.77 14.23
C GLU A 16 -12.30 -8.50 15.73
N ARG A 17 -12.67 -9.53 16.49
CA ARG A 17 -12.62 -9.45 17.95
C ARG A 17 -11.20 -9.69 18.46
N VAL A 18 -10.58 -8.65 19.00
CA VAL A 18 -9.21 -8.66 19.51
C VAL A 18 -9.18 -8.46 21.02
N THR A 19 -8.17 -9.04 21.68
CA THR A 19 -7.87 -8.74 23.08
C THR A 19 -6.70 -7.78 23.11
N LEU A 20 -6.93 -6.58 23.64
CA LEU A 20 -5.90 -5.57 23.79
C LEU A 20 -4.89 -5.96 24.88
N PRO A 21 -3.68 -5.37 24.92
CA PRO A 21 -2.67 -5.68 25.94
C PRO A 21 -3.13 -5.50 27.39
N ASN A 22 -4.18 -4.70 27.62
CA ASN A 22 -4.80 -4.49 28.93
C ASN A 22 -5.86 -5.55 29.30
N GLY A 23 -6.04 -6.60 28.48
CA GLY A 23 -7.02 -7.66 28.67
C GLY A 23 -8.45 -7.35 28.22
N THR A 24 -8.71 -6.13 27.72
CA THR A 24 -10.05 -5.76 27.23
C THR A 24 -10.29 -6.35 25.84
N ALA A 25 -11.44 -7.02 25.66
CA ALA A 25 -11.86 -7.52 24.36
C ALA A 25 -12.74 -6.49 23.63
N VAL A 26 -12.33 -6.11 22.41
CA VAL A 26 -13.02 -5.15 21.55
C VAL A 26 -13.18 -5.71 20.14
N ASP A 27 -14.16 -5.20 19.41
CA ASP A 27 -14.32 -5.49 17.99
C ASP A 27 -13.71 -4.33 17.19
N LEU A 28 -12.79 -4.62 16.26
CA LEU A 28 -12.15 -3.63 15.39
C LEU A 28 -12.55 -3.85 13.94
N GLU A 29 -12.88 -2.77 13.24
CA GLU A 29 -12.96 -2.76 11.78
C GLU A 29 -11.55 -2.62 11.20
N LEU A 30 -11.12 -3.63 10.44
CA LEU A 30 -9.78 -3.72 9.86
C LEU A 30 -9.88 -3.82 8.34
N MET A 31 -9.18 -2.91 7.66
CA MET A 31 -8.97 -2.95 6.21
C MET A 31 -7.67 -3.71 5.93
N HIS A 32 -7.78 -4.81 5.21
CA HIS A 32 -6.64 -5.62 4.79
C HIS A 32 -6.24 -5.23 3.37
N HIS A 33 -5.00 -4.78 3.22
CA HIS A 33 -4.38 -4.45 1.93
C HIS A 33 -3.18 -5.39 1.71
N PRO A 34 -2.87 -5.83 0.48
CA PRO A 34 -1.71 -6.69 0.17
C PRO A 34 -0.33 -6.13 0.53
N GLY A 35 -0.24 -4.93 1.11
CA GLY A 35 0.99 -4.14 1.19
C GLY A 35 1.31 -3.41 -0.12
N ALA A 36 2.29 -2.51 -0.04
CA ALA A 36 2.79 -1.71 -1.15
C ALA A 36 4.23 -1.27 -0.85
N ALA A 37 5.00 -0.94 -1.87
CA ALA A 37 6.34 -0.38 -1.74
C ALA A 37 6.49 0.86 -2.62
N ALA A 38 7.35 1.78 -2.18
CA ALA A 38 7.70 3.01 -2.88
C ALA A 38 9.21 3.23 -2.81
N VAL A 39 9.78 3.91 -3.79
CA VAL A 39 11.23 4.15 -3.86
C VAL A 39 11.57 5.63 -4.00
N VAL A 40 12.61 6.06 -3.27
CA VAL A 40 13.25 7.36 -3.49
C VAL A 40 14.47 7.14 -4.37
N ALA A 41 14.28 7.25 -5.69
CA ALA A 41 15.37 7.17 -6.66
C ALA A 41 16.00 8.56 -6.80
N ALA A 42 17.25 8.70 -6.35
CA ALA A 42 18.01 9.96 -6.40
C ALA A 42 19.23 9.83 -7.31
N ASP A 43 19.54 10.89 -8.07
CA ASP A 43 20.73 10.95 -8.91
C ASP A 43 21.97 11.50 -8.17
N GLU A 44 23.10 11.60 -8.87
CA GLU A 44 24.38 12.11 -8.32
C GLU A 44 24.30 13.58 -7.85
N HIS A 45 23.27 14.32 -8.27
CA HIS A 45 23.02 15.69 -7.85
C HIS A 45 21.97 15.78 -6.72
N GLY A 46 21.50 14.63 -6.20
CA GLY A 46 20.49 14.56 -5.15
C GLY A 46 19.08 14.91 -5.62
N ARG A 47 18.81 14.90 -6.94
CA ARG A 47 17.47 15.11 -7.47
C ARG A 47 16.69 13.80 -7.41
N VAL A 48 15.44 13.87 -6.95
CA VAL A 48 14.56 12.70 -6.80
C VAL A 48 13.59 12.60 -7.98
N VAL A 49 13.44 11.40 -8.52
CA VAL A 49 12.43 11.11 -9.55
C VAL A 49 11.04 11.08 -8.91
N LEU A 50 10.11 11.83 -9.51
CA LEU A 50 8.70 11.83 -9.17
C LEU A 50 7.87 11.59 -10.42
N ILE A 51 6.71 10.96 -10.24
CA ILE A 51 5.70 10.79 -11.28
C ILE A 51 4.49 11.68 -10.99
N ARG A 52 3.77 12.08 -12.05
CA ARG A 52 2.52 12.84 -11.94
C ARG A 52 1.34 11.95 -12.29
N GLN A 53 0.73 11.34 -11.28
CA GLN A 53 -0.32 10.34 -11.44
C GLN A 53 -1.70 10.89 -11.04
N TYR A 54 -2.73 10.56 -11.81
CA TYR A 54 -4.12 10.87 -11.45
C TYR A 54 -4.60 9.90 -10.36
N ARG A 55 -5.09 10.45 -9.24
CA ARG A 55 -5.72 9.70 -8.15
C ARG A 55 -7.15 10.17 -7.99
N HIS A 56 -8.11 9.33 -8.40
CA HIS A 56 -9.54 9.64 -8.26
C HIS A 56 -9.93 9.95 -6.82
N ALA A 57 -9.41 9.18 -5.85
CA ALA A 57 -9.64 9.39 -4.42
C ALA A 57 -9.10 10.75 -3.90
N ALA A 58 -8.08 11.31 -4.57
CA ALA A 58 -7.55 12.64 -4.27
C ALA A 58 -8.19 13.74 -5.15
N GLY A 59 -9.12 13.38 -6.04
CA GLY A 59 -9.81 14.32 -6.93
C GLY A 59 -8.96 14.90 -8.06
N GLY A 60 -7.77 14.37 -8.34
CA GLY A 60 -6.88 14.98 -9.33
C GLY A 60 -5.51 14.35 -9.47
N TYR A 61 -4.61 15.06 -10.17
CA TYR A 61 -3.22 14.67 -10.33
C TYR A 61 -2.39 15.08 -9.11
N ILE A 62 -1.59 14.16 -8.60
CA ILE A 62 -0.62 14.42 -7.54
C ILE A 62 0.79 14.06 -8.02
N TRP A 63 1.79 14.67 -7.38
CA TRP A 63 3.18 14.24 -7.49
C TRP A 63 3.44 13.18 -6.43
N GLU A 64 3.99 12.04 -6.84
CA GLU A 64 4.30 10.93 -5.94
C GLU A 64 5.62 10.26 -6.35
N LEU A 65 6.19 9.50 -5.42
CA LEU A 65 7.30 8.60 -5.71
C LEU A 65 6.80 7.44 -6.56
N PRO A 66 7.65 6.83 -7.40
CA PRO A 66 7.32 5.55 -8.02
C PRO A 66 6.98 4.52 -6.95
N ALA A 67 5.83 3.86 -7.12
CA ALA A 67 5.26 3.01 -6.07
C ALA A 67 4.15 2.09 -6.61
N GLY A 68 4.01 0.93 -5.98
CA GLY A 68 2.95 0.00 -6.35
C GLY A 68 2.60 -1.03 -5.28
N VAL A 69 1.57 -1.80 -5.60
CA VAL A 69 1.03 -2.86 -4.73
C VAL A 69 1.88 -4.12 -4.90
N LEU A 70 2.07 -4.87 -3.82
CA LEU A 70 2.74 -6.16 -3.91
C LEU A 70 1.95 -7.08 -4.85
N ALA A 71 2.64 -7.69 -5.82
CA ALA A 71 2.07 -8.60 -6.79
C ALA A 71 1.61 -9.93 -6.16
N SER A 72 2.24 -10.30 -5.04
CA SER A 72 1.85 -11.43 -4.20
C SER A 72 2.21 -11.17 -2.73
N PRO A 73 1.62 -11.91 -1.77
CA PRO A 73 1.98 -11.80 -0.35
C PRO A 73 3.44 -12.14 -0.04
N ASP A 74 4.12 -12.86 -0.94
CA ASP A 74 5.49 -13.31 -0.77
C ASP A 74 6.51 -12.40 -1.50
N GLU A 75 6.04 -11.38 -2.24
CA GLU A 75 6.94 -10.43 -2.89
C GLU A 75 7.65 -9.57 -1.84
N ALA A 76 8.98 -9.57 -1.86
CA ALA A 76 9.77 -8.70 -1.00
C ALA A 76 9.51 -7.22 -1.38
N PRO A 77 9.32 -6.30 -0.40
CA PRO A 77 9.07 -4.89 -0.69
C PRO A 77 10.13 -4.23 -1.57
N GLU A 78 11.40 -4.61 -1.44
CA GLU A 78 12.50 -4.10 -2.26
C GLU A 78 12.40 -4.56 -3.72
N ALA A 79 11.93 -5.80 -3.95
CA ALA A 79 11.69 -6.32 -5.28
C ALA A 79 10.51 -5.60 -5.96
N CYS A 80 9.43 -5.37 -5.21
CA CYS A 80 8.29 -4.56 -5.67
C CYS A 80 8.74 -3.15 -6.04
N ALA A 81 9.48 -2.47 -5.15
CA ALA A 81 9.95 -1.11 -5.37
C ALA A 81 10.84 -0.99 -6.63
N ALA A 82 11.74 -1.96 -6.86
CA ALA A 82 12.59 -1.99 -8.04
C ALA A 82 11.81 -2.24 -9.34
N ARG A 83 10.81 -3.14 -9.29
CA ARG A 83 9.90 -3.42 -10.40
C ARG A 83 9.10 -2.18 -10.79
N GLU A 84 8.46 -1.54 -9.83
CA GLU A 84 7.63 -0.34 -10.05
C GLU A 84 8.46 0.84 -10.54
N LEU A 85 9.67 1.04 -10.00
CA LEU A 85 10.58 2.06 -10.52
C LEU A 85 10.84 1.88 -12.02
N THR A 86 11.10 0.64 -12.44
CA THR A 86 11.36 0.32 -13.86
C THR A 86 10.10 0.51 -14.71
N GLU A 87 8.95 0.03 -14.23
CA GLU A 87 7.68 0.09 -14.98
C GLU A 87 7.16 1.53 -15.15
N GLU A 88 7.31 2.38 -14.13
CA GLU A 88 6.76 3.73 -14.13
C GLU A 88 7.71 4.80 -14.69
N THR A 89 9.02 4.53 -14.71
CA THR A 89 10.04 5.53 -15.09
C THR A 89 11.01 5.09 -16.19
N GLY A 90 10.97 3.81 -16.60
CA GLY A 90 11.83 3.21 -17.64
C GLY A 90 13.00 2.41 -17.08
#